data_AF-A0A832WUF4-F1
#
_entry.id   AF-A0A832WUF4-F1
#
_cell.length_a   1.000
_cell.length_b   1.000
_cell.length_c   1.000
_cell.angle_alpha   90.00
_cell.angle_beta   90.00
_cell.angle_gamma   90.00
#
_symmetry.space_group_name_H-M   'P 1'
#
loop_
_entity.id
_entity.type
_entity.pdbx_description
1 polymer ?
#
loop_
_entity_poly.entity_id
_entity_poly.type
_entity_poly.pdbx_seq_one_letter_code
_entity_poly.pdbx_strand_id
1 'polypeptide(L)' 'MPERYTAPYPAKRIHSDGRAEDTEVLLAKEVPVKLFLDGKPFTTLFSSPFELKELAVGHLITEGAVGYGEIAG' A
#
# COMPACT_ATOMS: atom_id res chain seq x y z
N MET A 1 -6.14 4.69 -14.21
CA MET A 1 -7.22 3.74 -13.86
C MET A 1 -7.36 3.70 -12.34
N PRO A 2 -8.17 4.60 -11.75
CA PRO A 2 -8.35 4.74 -10.30
C PRO A 2 -8.75 3.42 -9.60
N GLU A 3 -9.53 2.57 -10.28
CA GLU A 3 -9.95 1.24 -9.85
C GLU A 3 -8.80 0.30 -9.44
N ARG A 4 -7.57 0.55 -9.93
CA ARG A 4 -6.38 -0.16 -9.46
C ARG A 4 -6.10 0.22 -8.00
N TYR A 5 -6.03 1.52 -7.70
CA TYR A 5 -5.55 2.05 -6.42
C TYR A 5 -6.63 2.20 -5.35
N THR A 6 -7.92 2.14 -5.72
CA THR A 6 -9.04 2.34 -4.78
C THR A 6 -9.99 1.16 -4.71
N ALA A 7 -10.65 0.99 -3.57
CA ALA A 7 -11.76 0.06 -3.37
C ALA A 7 -13.02 0.82 -2.93
N PRO A 8 -14.21 0.42 -3.41
CA PRO A 8 -15.47 0.94 -2.88
C PRO A 8 -15.64 0.47 -1.44
N TYR A 9 -16.06 1.38 -0.57
CA TYR A 9 -16.29 1.11 0.84
C TYR A 9 -17.63 1.71 1.27
N PRO A 10 -18.50 0.93 1.93
CA PRO A 10 -19.75 1.44 2.46
C PRO A 10 -19.47 2.46 3.56
N ALA A 11 -20.05 3.64 3.44
CA ALA A 11 -19.89 4.72 4.40
C ALA A 11 -21.23 5.39 4.70
N LYS A 12 -21.31 6.04 5.86
CA LYS A 12 -22.45 6.88 6.20
C LYS A 12 -22.02 8.34 6.13
N ARG A 13 -22.57 9.10 5.19
CA ARG A 13 -22.32 10.54 5.06
C ARG A 13 -23.23 11.29 6.02
N ILE A 14 -22.64 12.08 6.90
CA ILE A 14 -23.37 12.99 7.79
C ILE A 14 -23.29 14.39 7.22
N HIS A 15 -24.46 14.98 6.94
CA HIS A 15 -24.58 16.34 6.44
C HIS A 15 -24.63 17.35 7.59
N SER A 16 -24.31 18.62 7.30
CA SER A 16 -24.32 19.69 8.30
C SER A 16 -25.70 19.97 8.91
N ASP A 17 -26.77 19.58 8.22
CA ASP A 17 -28.17 19.65 8.68
C ASP A 17 -28.59 18.46 9.57
N GLY A 18 -27.66 17.54 9.86
CA GLY A 18 -27.89 16.36 10.68
C GLY A 18 -28.48 15.16 9.94
N ARG A 19 -28.77 15.27 8.63
CA ARG A 19 -29.19 14.10 7.83
C ARG A 19 -28.02 13.14 7.65
N ALA A 20 -28.35 11.85 7.65
CA ALA A 20 -27.40 10.77 7.40
C ALA A 20 -27.84 9.95 6.19
N GLU A 21 -26.91 9.68 5.28
CA GLU A 21 -27.14 8.94 4.04
C GLU A 21 -26.13 7.79 3.93
N ASP A 22 -26.60 6.59 3.61
CA ASP A 22 -25.72 5.47 3.26
C ASP A 22 -25.21 5.69 1.83
N THR A 23 -23.89 5.60 1.66
CA THR A 23 -23.22 5.89 0.40
C THR A 23 -22.03 4.97 0.21
N GLU A 24 -21.47 4.92 -1.00
CA GLU A 24 -20.18 4.28 -1.26
C GLU A 24 -19.14 5.35 -1.57
N VAL A 25 -17.96 5.20 -0.96
CA VAL A 25 -16.81 6.06 -1.23
C VAL A 25 -15.65 5.22 -1.73
N LEU A 26 -14.85 5.79 -2.62
CA LEU A 26 -13.60 5.18 -3.05
C LEU A 26 -12.51 5.49 -2.03
N LEU A 27 -12.00 4.46 -1.35
CA LEU A 27 -10.86 4.57 -0.44
C LEU A 27 -9.61 4.01 -1.08
N ALA A 28 -8.45 4.55 -0.73
CA ALA A 28 -7.16 3.97 -1.13
C ALA A 28 -7.05 2.53 -0.58
N LYS A 29 -6.54 1.62 -1.41
CA LYS A 29 -6.23 0.26 -0.97
C LYS A 29 -4.96 0.29 -0.13
N GLU A 30 -5.06 -0.22 1.09
CA GLU A 30 -3.93 -0.49 1.97
C GLU A 30 -3.91 -1.99 2.25
N VAL A 31 -2.78 -2.64 1.98
CA VAL A 31 -2.60 -4.07 2.20
C VAL A 31 -1.27 -4.34 2.91
N PRO A 32 -1.17 -5.43 3.70
CA PRO A 32 0.11 -5.88 4.21
C PRO A 32 0.96 -6.48 3.08
N VAL A 33 2.13 -5.91 2.83
CA VAL A 33 3.15 -6.39 1.90
C VAL A 33 4.31 -6.95 2.71
N LYS A 34 4.56 -8.26 2.56
CA LYS A 34 5.67 -8.93 3.25
C LYS A 34 6.87 -9.02 2.31
N LEU A 35 8.01 -8.50 2.76
CA LEU A 35 9.28 -8.60 2.05
C LEU A 35 10.07 -9.79 2.58
N PHE A 36 10.65 -10.56 1.68
CA PHE A 36 11.54 -11.67 1.98
C PHE A 36 12.90 -11.41 1.35
N LEU A 37 13.96 -11.57 2.12
CA LEU A 37 15.34 -11.47 1.66
C LEU A 37 15.98 -12.86 1.80
N ASP A 38 16.49 -13.40 0.70
CA ASP A 38 17.02 -14.77 0.61
C ASP A 38 16.08 -15.83 1.22
N GLY A 39 14.78 -15.69 0.94
CA GLY A 39 13.73 -16.59 1.43
C GLY A 39 13.38 -16.43 2.92
N LYS A 40 14.06 -15.55 3.67
CA LYS A 40 13.76 -15.25 5.07
C LYS A 40 12.84 -14.04 5.17
N PRO A 41 11.81 -14.05 6.05
CA PRO A 41 11.00 -12.86 6.31
C PRO A 41 11.89 -11.70 6.77
N PHE A 42 11.83 -10.57 6.06
CA PHE A 42 12.56 -9.36 6.40
C PHE A 42 11.67 -8.40 7.18
N THR A 43 10.53 -8.00 6.60
CA THR A 43 9.58 -7.07 7.24
C THR A 43 8.18 -7.17 6.62
N THR A 44 7.20 -6.50 7.21
CA THR A 44 5.86 -6.29 6.63
C THR A 44 5.52 -4.80 6.66
N LEU A 45 5.12 -4.26 5.51
CA LEU A 45 4.74 -2.86 5.32
C LEU A 45 3.25 -2.80 4.97
N PHE A 46 2.53 -1.81 5.49
CA PHE A 46 1.20 -1.47 4.97
C PHE A 46 1.40 -0.48 3.82
N SER A 47 0.94 -0.85 2.62
CA SER A 47 1.07 0.00 1.44
C SER A 47 -0.01 -0.30 0.42
N SER A 48 -0.12 0.54 -0.60
CA SER A 48 -0.91 0.20 -1.78
C SER A 48 -0.25 -0.93 -2.58
N PRO A 49 -1.02 -1.87 -3.15
CA PRO A 49 -0.48 -3.08 -3.81
C PRO A 49 0.09 -2.79 -5.22
N PHE A 50 0.94 -1.77 -5.35
CA PHE A 50 1.48 -1.28 -6.63
C PHE A 50 2.95 -0.92 -6.48
N GLU A 51 3.68 -0.94 -7.60
CA GLU A 51 5.12 -0.62 -7.64
C GLU A 51 5.91 -1.42 -6.58
N LEU A 52 5.54 -2.69 -6.37
CA LEU A 52 6.07 -3.50 -5.28
C LEU A 52 7.56 -3.82 -5.45
N LYS A 53 8.06 -3.83 -6.70
CA LYS A 53 9.48 -4.03 -6.99
C LYS A 53 10.27 -2.80 -6.55
N GLU A 54 9.79 -1.62 -6.91
CA GLU A 54 10.35 -0.32 -6.56
C GLU A 54 10.31 -0.11 -5.05
N LEU A 55 9.18 -0.44 -4.41
CA LEU A 55 9.05 -0.45 -2.95
C LEU A 55 10.05 -1.37 -2.29
N ALA A 56 10.18 -2.63 -2.75
CA ALA A 56 11.10 -3.59 -2.17
C ALA A 56 12.55 -3.14 -2.30
N VAL A 57 12.97 -2.73 -3.51
CA VAL A 57 14.33 -2.24 -3.77
C VAL A 57 14.63 -0.98 -2.96
N GLY A 58 13.75 0.02 -3.02
CA GLY A 58 13.91 1.27 -2.30
C GLY A 58 14.02 1.05 -0.79
N HIS A 59 13.12 0.22 -0.23
CA HIS A 59 13.12 -0.09 1.19
C HIS A 59 14.40 -0.81 1.64
N LEU A 60 14.85 -1.83 0.90
CA LEU A 60 16.06 -2.57 1.24
C LEU A 60 17.32 -1.68 1.20
N ILE A 61 17.41 -0.75 0.24
CA ILE A 61 18.50 0.23 0.19
C ILE A 61 18.43 1.19 1.38
N THR A 62 17.25 1.76 1.66
CA THR A 62 17.10 2.78 2.72
C THR A 62 17.34 2.21 4.11
N GLU A 63 17.00 0.94 4.34
CA GLU A 63 17.28 0.22 5.59
C GLU A 63 18.73 -0.28 5.67
N GLY A 64 19.54 -0.08 4.62
CA GLY A 64 20.94 -0.55 4.57
C GLY A 64 21.08 -2.08 4.48
N ALA A 65 20.01 -2.78 4.11
CA ALA A 65 20.02 -4.24 3.94
C ALA A 65 20.72 -4.67 2.65
N VAL A 66 20.70 -3.84 1.61
CA VAL A 66 21.46 -4.01 0.36
C VAL A 66 22.02 -2.67 -0.12
N GLY A 67 23.18 -2.68 -0.75
CA GLY A 67 23.75 -1.54 -1.46
C GLY A 67 23.19 -1.39 -2.87
N TYR A 68 23.26 -0.17 -3.40
CA TYR A 68 22.81 0.12 -4.78
C TYR A 68 23.50 -0.77 -5.83
N GLY A 69 24.80 -1.06 -5.66
CA GLY A 69 25.56 -1.90 -6.59
C GLY A 69 25.25 -3.40 -6.50
N GLU A 70 24.50 -3.84 -5.50
CA GLU A 70 24.11 -5.25 -5.30
C GLU A 70 22.78 -5.57 -6.03
N ILE A 71 22.09 -4.56 -6.53
CA ILE A 71 20.84 -4.72 -7.27
C ILE A 71 21.17 -4.86 -8.76
N ALA A 72 21.15 -6.09 -9.25
CA ALA A 72 21.22 -6.35 -10.69
C ALA A 72 19.91 -5.91 -11.37
N GLY A 73 20.04 -5.09 -12.43
CA GLY A 73 18.93 -4.63 -13.27
C GLY A 73 18.32 -5.73 -14.14
#